data_AF-A0A7Z9W131-F1
#
_entry.id   AF-A0A7Z9W131-F1
#
_cell.length_a   1.000
_cell.length_b   1.000
_cell.length_c   1.000
_cell.angle_alpha   90.00
_cell.angle_beta   90.00
_cell.angle_gamma   90.00
#
_symmetry.space_group_name_H-M   'P 1'
#
loop_
_entity.id
_entity.type
_entity.pdbx_description
1 polymer ?
#
loop_
_entity_poly.entity_id
_entity_poly.type
_entity_poly.pdbx_seq_one_letter_code
_entity_poly.pdbx_strand_id
1 'polypeptide(L)'
;MARKVTLFTGQWADLPLVELAPQAKDFGYDGLELACWGDHFDVERGANDPAYCAERRELLTANGLDCWAISHHLAGQLVCDPNDGRSDAFVPSEVQGDAEGKR
;
A
#
# COMPACT_ATOMS: atom_id res chain seq x y z
N MET A 1 -21.64 9.43 -15.65
CA MET A 1 -20.50 8.48 -15.58
C MET A 1 -20.79 7.46 -14.50
N ALA A 2 -20.46 6.19 -14.73
CA ALA A 2 -20.51 5.18 -13.67
C ALA A 2 -19.41 5.46 -12.62
N ARG A 3 -19.64 5.04 -11.37
CA ARG A 3 -18.64 5.15 -10.31
C ARG A 3 -17.46 4.22 -10.63
N LYS A 4 -16.26 4.67 -10.26
CA LYS A 4 -15.04 3.88 -10.35
C LYS A 4 -15.02 2.80 -9.28
N VAL A 5 -14.67 1.57 -9.66
CA VAL A 5 -14.53 0.43 -8.76
C VAL A 5 -13.06 0.07 -8.64
N THR A 6 -12.50 0.19 -7.44
CA THR A 6 -11.08 -0.04 -7.16
C THR A 6 -10.88 -1.29 -6.30
N LEU A 7 -9.73 -1.94 -6.49
CA LEU A 7 -9.28 -3.03 -5.62
C LEU A 7 -8.32 -2.47 -4.56
N PHE A 8 -8.62 -2.71 -3.29
CA PHE A 8 -7.65 -2.48 -2.22
C PHE A 8 -6.59 -3.58 -2.24
N THR A 9 -5.33 -3.16 -2.21
CA THR A 9 -4.18 -4.05 -2.45
C THR A 9 -3.58 -4.66 -1.18
N GLY A 10 -4.13 -4.38 0.01
CA GLY A 10 -3.53 -4.83 1.27
C GLY A 10 -3.45 -6.35 1.45
N GLN A 11 -4.46 -7.08 0.96
CA GLN A 11 -4.48 -8.56 0.95
C GLN A 11 -3.57 -9.18 -0.12
N TRP A 12 -2.94 -8.35 -0.96
CA TRP A 12 -2.14 -8.78 -2.10
C TRP A 12 -0.67 -8.36 -1.97
N ALA A 13 -0.25 -7.85 -0.80
CA ALA A 13 1.09 -7.30 -0.60
C ALA A 13 2.21 -8.34 -0.56
N ASP A 14 1.86 -9.63 -0.63
CA ASP A 14 2.76 -10.75 -0.89
C ASP A 14 3.11 -10.90 -2.38
N LEU A 15 2.34 -10.27 -3.28
CA LEU A 15 2.64 -10.20 -4.72
C LEU A 15 3.28 -8.86 -5.08
N PRO A 16 4.26 -8.83 -6.02
CA PRO A 16 4.75 -7.58 -6.57
C PRO A 16 3.64 -6.79 -7.27
N LEU A 17 3.63 -5.46 -7.14
CA LEU A 17 2.63 -4.61 -7.79
C LEU A 17 2.60 -4.80 -9.32
N VAL A 18 3.77 -5.05 -9.92
CA VAL A 18 3.92 -5.33 -11.36
C VAL A 18 3.21 -6.61 -11.80
N GLU A 19 3.03 -7.57 -10.90
CA GLU A 19 2.29 -8.82 -11.16
C GLU A 19 0.79 -8.67 -10.85
N LEU A 20 0.45 -7.88 -9.83
CA LEU A 20 -0.95 -7.64 -9.43
C LEU A 20 -1.70 -6.73 -10.42
N ALA A 21 -1.06 -5.69 -10.94
CA ALA A 21 -1.70 -4.70 -11.82
C ALA A 21 -2.40 -5.32 -13.05
N PRO A 22 -1.75 -6.18 -13.88
CA PRO A 22 -2.44 -6.80 -15.01
C PRO A 22 -3.62 -7.69 -14.56
N GLN A 23 -3.45 -8.45 -13.47
CA GLN A 23 -4.52 -9.29 -12.92
C GLN A 23 -5.73 -8.47 -12.46
N ALA A 24 -5.51 -7.36 -11.73
CA ALA A 24 -6.57 -6.48 -11.30
C ALA A 24 -7.35 -5.88 -12.49
N LYS A 25 -6.66 -5.62 -13.61
CA LYS A 25 -7.34 -5.21 -14.84
C LYS A 25 -8.19 -6.33 -15.43
N ASP A 26 -7.66 -7.55 -15.50
CA ASP A 26 -8.37 -8.73 -16.00
C ASP A 26 -9.61 -9.07 -15.15
N PHE A 27 -9.56 -8.79 -13.85
CA PHE A 27 -10.72 -8.92 -12.95
C PHE A 27 -11.80 -7.87 -13.21
N GLY A 28 -11.50 -6.80 -13.95
CA GLY A 28 -12.44 -5.74 -14.33
C GLY A 28 -12.42 -4.49 -13.45
N TYR A 29 -11.39 -4.30 -12.61
CA TYR A 29 -11.26 -3.08 -11.81
C TYR A 29 -10.87 -1.87 -12.68
N ASP A 30 -11.31 -0.69 -12.24
CA ASP A 30 -10.93 0.59 -12.83
C ASP A 30 -9.57 1.09 -12.33
N GLY A 31 -9.12 0.61 -11.17
CA GLY A 31 -7.90 1.07 -10.53
C GLY A 31 -7.60 0.37 -9.21
N LEU A 32 -6.54 0.82 -8.56
CA LEU A 32 -6.06 0.28 -7.29
C LEU A 32 -6.10 1.34 -6.19
N GLU A 33 -6.46 0.89 -5.00
CA GLU A 33 -6.17 1.58 -3.75
C GLU A 33 -4.87 0.95 -3.18
N LEU A 34 -3.77 1.70 -3.25
CA LEU A 34 -2.44 1.17 -2.95
C LEU A 34 -2.20 1.10 -1.44
N ALA A 35 -1.85 -0.09 -0.96
CA ALA A 35 -1.41 -0.30 0.40
C ALA A 35 0.01 0.24 0.58
N CYS A 36 0.27 0.87 1.72
CA CYS A 36 1.58 1.46 2.05
C CYS A 36 2.55 0.44 2.66
N TRP A 37 2.54 -0.80 2.16
CA TRP A 37 3.43 -1.90 2.57
C TRP A 37 3.62 -2.87 1.39
N GLY A 38 4.56 -3.81 1.53
CA GLY A 38 5.07 -4.56 0.38
C GLY A 38 5.83 -3.64 -0.57
N ASP A 39 5.75 -3.89 -1.88
CA ASP A 39 6.30 -3.00 -2.91
C ASP A 39 5.25 -2.07 -3.56
N HIS A 40 4.03 -2.04 -3.00
CA HIS A 40 2.87 -1.38 -3.60
C HIS A 40 2.98 0.15 -3.54
N PHE A 41 3.25 0.72 -2.37
CA PHE A 41 3.52 2.15 -2.21
C PHE A 41 4.43 2.43 -1.01
N ASP A 42 5.58 3.03 -1.27
CA ASP A 42 6.52 3.53 -0.28
C ASP A 42 6.16 5.00 0.02
N VAL A 43 5.70 5.26 1.24
CA VAL A 43 5.24 6.60 1.63
C VAL A 43 6.37 7.60 1.82
N GLU A 44 7.57 7.13 2.20
CA GLU A 44 8.71 8.02 2.41
C GLU A 44 9.20 8.53 1.07
N ARG A 45 9.34 7.62 0.10
CA ARG A 45 9.62 8.00 -1.29
C ARG A 45 8.47 8.81 -1.87
N GLY A 46 7.22 8.42 -1.65
CA GLY A 46 6.05 9.17 -2.11
C GLY A 46 6.02 10.62 -1.63
N ALA A 47 6.50 10.88 -0.41
CA ALA A 47 6.57 12.21 0.17
C ALA A 47 7.75 13.06 -0.35
N ASN A 48 8.87 12.43 -0.72
CA ASN A 48 10.14 13.13 -1.00
C ASN A 48 10.60 13.05 -2.46
N ASP A 49 10.05 12.13 -3.25
CA ASP A 49 10.46 11.84 -4.62
C ASP A 49 9.24 11.90 -5.57
N PRO A 50 9.01 13.05 -6.22
CA PRO A 50 7.94 13.17 -7.22
C PRO A 50 8.09 12.20 -8.41
N ALA A 51 9.33 11.79 -8.75
CA ALA A 51 9.55 10.84 -9.84
C ALA A 51 9.06 9.45 -9.46
N TYR A 52 9.25 9.02 -8.21
CA TYR A 52 8.66 7.78 -7.70
C TYR A 52 7.13 7.76 -7.87
N CYS A 53 6.45 8.85 -7.51
CA CYS A 53 5.00 8.96 -7.70
C CYS A 53 4.61 8.89 -9.19
N ALA A 54 5.39 9.50 -10.09
CA ALA A 54 5.18 9.40 -11.53
C ALA A 54 5.36 7.97 -12.04
N GLU A 55 6.43 7.28 -11.64
CA GLU A 55 6.68 5.87 -11.98
C GLU A 55 5.53 4.95 -11.52
N ARG A 56 4.98 5.18 -10.32
CA ARG A 56 3.79 4.43 -9.85
C ARG A 56 2.57 4.69 -10.73
N ARG A 57 2.32 5.94 -11.12
CA ARG A 57 1.21 6.28 -12.04
C ARG A 57 1.41 5.68 -13.42
N GLU A 58 2.63 5.71 -13.95
CA GLU A 58 2.96 5.12 -15.24
C GLU A 58 2.72 3.61 -15.25
N LEU A 59 3.15 2.90 -14.20
CA LEU A 59 2.91 1.46 -14.04
C LEU A 59 1.41 1.12 -14.08
N LEU A 60 0.58 1.86 -13.34
CA LEU A 60 -0.87 1.61 -13.32
C LEU A 60 -1.52 1.95 -14.66
N THR A 61 -1.15 3.10 -15.24
CA THR A 61 -1.68 3.56 -16.52
C THR A 61 -1.34 2.59 -17.66
N ALA A 62 -0.13 2.02 -17.65
CA ALA A 62 0.29 1.00 -18.61
C ALA A 62 -0.59 -0.27 -18.56
N ASN A 63 -1.24 -0.53 -17.43
CA ASN A 63 -2.20 -1.63 -17.23
C ASN A 63 -3.67 -1.18 -17.33
N GLY A 64 -3.94 0.05 -17.77
CA GLY A 64 -5.31 0.59 -17.90
C GLY A 64 -6.03 0.75 -16.55
N LEU A 65 -5.25 1.01 -15.50
CA LEU A 65 -5.68 1.27 -14.12
C LEU A 65 -5.29 2.69 -13.71
N ASP A 66 -5.99 3.25 -12.73
CA ASP A 66 -5.63 4.52 -12.07
C ASP A 66 -5.60 4.35 -10.54
N CYS A 67 -5.21 5.39 -9.81
CA CYS A 67 -5.15 5.41 -8.35
C CYS A 67 -5.70 6.73 -7.79
N TRP A 68 -6.71 6.61 -6.94
CA TRP A 68 -7.39 7.74 -6.27
C TRP A 68 -7.17 7.76 -4.75
N ALA A 69 -6.64 6.68 -4.19
CA ALA A 69 -6.45 6.51 -2.76
C ALA A 69 -5.24 5.62 -2.45
N ILE A 70 -4.62 5.89 -1.31
CA ILE A 70 -3.60 5.04 -0.68
C ILE A 70 -4.06 4.73 0.75
N SER A 71 -3.59 3.61 1.31
CA SER A 71 -4.02 3.16 2.64
C SER A 71 -2.84 2.72 3.50
N HIS A 72 -2.71 3.34 4.68
CA HIS A 72 -1.59 3.13 5.59
C HIS A 72 -2.04 2.57 6.94
N HIS A 73 -2.91 1.55 6.90
CA HIS A 73 -3.57 0.98 8.08
C HIS A 73 -2.60 0.48 9.15
N LEU A 74 -1.53 -0.22 8.77
CA LEU A 74 -0.59 -0.86 9.70
C LEU A 74 0.12 0.18 10.57
N ALA A 75 0.74 1.20 9.98
CA ALA A 75 1.37 2.27 10.75
C ALA A 75 0.34 3.12 11.51
N GLY A 76 -0.83 3.38 10.91
CA GLY A 76 -1.91 4.10 11.59
C GLY A 76 -2.35 3.42 12.90
N GLN A 77 -2.33 2.09 12.95
CA GLN A 77 -2.66 1.32 14.16
C GLN A 77 -1.70 1.60 15.32
N LEU A 78 -0.43 1.91 15.03
CA LEU A 78 0.62 2.13 16.04
C LEU A 78 0.52 3.47 16.77
N VAL A 79 -0.35 4.38 16.30
CA VAL A 79 -0.43 5.75 16.83
C VAL A 79 -1.15 5.79 18.17
N CYS A 80 -2.34 5.17 18.26
CA CYS A 80 -3.23 5.27 19.42
C CYS A 80 -3.54 3.93 20.10
N ASP A 81 -3.32 2.80 19.43
CA ASP A 81 -3.60 1.48 20.01
C ASP A 81 -2.47 1.06 20.98
N PRO A 82 -2.74 0.19 21.97
CA PRO A 82 -1.68 -0.41 22.76
C PRO A 82 -0.74 -1.23 21.87
N ASN A 83 0.54 -0.87 21.87
CA ASN A 83 1.60 -1.56 21.14
C ASN A 83 2.02 -2.88 21.83
N ASP A 84 1.09 -3.84 21.88
CA ASP A 84 1.31 -5.18 22.42
C ASP A 84 1.91 -6.16 21.38
N GLY A 85 1.93 -7.46 21.69
CA GLY A 85 2.52 -8.47 20.82
C GLY A 85 1.83 -8.64 19.46
N ARG A 86 0.62 -8.10 19.26
CA ARG A 86 -0.07 -8.17 17.96
C ARG A 86 0.61 -7.30 16.91
N SER A 87 1.17 -6.16 17.32
CA SER A 87 1.86 -5.27 16.39
C SER A 87 3.20 -5.80 15.91
N ASP A 88 3.80 -6.78 16.62
CA ASP A 88 5.02 -7.46 16.17
C ASP A 88 4.85 -8.14 14.80
N ALA A 89 3.61 -8.46 14.41
CA ALA A 89 3.31 -9.05 13.11
C ALA A 89 3.53 -8.10 11.91
N PHE A 90 3.61 -6.78 12.14
CA PHE A 90 3.69 -5.80 11.06
C PHE A 90 4.63 -4.61 11.31
N VAL A 91 5.19 -4.48 12.51
CA VAL A 91 6.25 -3.50 12.79
C VAL A 91 7.59 -3.94 12.21
N PRO A 92 8.54 -3.00 11.99
CA PRO A 92 9.91 -3.35 11.67
C PRO A 92 10.52 -4.29 12.71
N SER A 93 11.34 -5.24 12.25
CA SER A 93 11.91 -6.30 13.09
C SER A 93 12.72 -5.78 14.27
N GLU A 94 13.35 -4.62 14.11
CA GLU A 94 14.21 -3.93 15.05
C GLU A 94 13.47 -3.39 16.30
N VAL A 95 12.15 -3.20 16.21
CA VAL A 95 11.32 -2.67 17.30
C VAL A 95 10.30 -3.69 17.81
N GLN A 96 10.39 -4.95 17.37
CA GLN A 96 9.54 -6.02 17.88
C GLN A 96 9.79 -6.23 19.39
N GLY A 97 8.70 -6.39 20.15
CA GLY A 97 8.73 -6.49 21.61
C GLY A 97 9.02 -5.16 22.35
N ASP A 98 9.37 -4.09 21.65
CA ASP A 98 9.58 -2.75 22.23
C ASP A 98 8.35 -1.86 22.00
N ALA A 99 7.45 -1.80 22.98
CA ALA A 99 6.23 -1.01 22.89
C ALA A 99 6.47 0.49 22.64
N GLU A 100 7.60 1.03 23.14
CA GLU A 100 7.96 2.44 22.96
C GLU A 100 8.62 2.66 21.60
N GLY A 101 9.53 1.77 21.20
CA GLY A 101 10.18 1.82 19.88
C GLY A 101 9.22 1.69 18.69
N LYS A 102 8.03 1.10 18.90
CA LYS A 102 6.97 1.00 17.89
C LYS A 102 6.18 2.30 17.65
N ARG A 103 6.34 3.33 18.49
CA ARG A 103 5.67 4.64 18.33
C ARG A 103 6.42 5.55 17.37
#